data_AF-A0AAD1GMD7-F1
#
_entry.id   AF-A0AAD1GMD7-F1
#
_cell.length_a   1.000
_cell.length_b   1.000
_cell.length_c   1.000
_cell.angle_alpha   90.00
_cell.angle_beta   90.00
_cell.angle_gamma   90.00
#
_symmetry.space_group_name_H-M   'P 1'
#
loop_
_entity.id
_entity.type
_entity.pdbx_description
1 polymer ?
#
loop_
_entity_poly.entity_id
_entity_poly.type
_entity_poly.pdbx_seq_one_letter_code
_entity_poly.pdbx_strand_id
1 'polypeptide(L)'
;MTPAAARLGIYNEALRLLGERQLASLTENREPRRILDTVWDAGAIDYVLEQGQWQFAMRSVEITFSPSVEPPFGYRYAFNKPEDLVRVTSVCTDEFFTTPNLHYTDEAGFWFADDESLFVKYVSNHVNYGYDLSLWPQTFMKYVAAYFATEACSALNKSESTEQKIRRLLMDRHKDAMSKDSMTEPTKMLPMGSWVMSKFGGVNRRDRGR
;
A
#
# COMPACT_ATOMS: atom_id res chain seq x y z
N MET A 1 4.48 18.10 -10.76
CA MET A 1 5.28 18.65 -9.63
C MET A 1 6.61 17.91 -9.61
N THR A 2 7.75 18.56 -9.39
CA THR A 2 9.04 17.84 -9.32
C THR A 2 9.16 17.10 -7.98
N PRO A 3 9.89 15.97 -7.90
CA PRO A 3 10.07 15.23 -6.64
C PRO A 3 10.64 16.09 -5.50
N ALA A 4 11.59 16.98 -5.82
CA ALA A 4 12.18 17.89 -4.84
C ALA A 4 11.16 18.92 -4.30
N ALA A 5 10.28 19.46 -5.15
CA ALA A 5 9.24 20.37 -4.71
C ALA A 5 8.19 19.67 -3.84
N ALA A 6 7.84 18.43 -4.19
CA ALA A 6 6.93 17.60 -3.40
C ALA A 6 7.47 17.31 -2.00
N ARG A 7 8.74 16.88 -1.90
CA ARG A 7 9.42 16.63 -0.62
C ARG A 7 9.50 17.89 0.24
N LEU A 8 9.86 19.04 -0.37
CA LEU A 8 9.86 20.33 0.34
C LEU A 8 8.48 20.70 0.87
N GLY A 9 7.42 20.43 0.10
CA GLY A 9 6.03 20.62 0.51
C GLY A 9 5.65 19.79 1.73
N ILE A 10 6.03 18.50 1.75
CA ILE A 10 5.81 17.60 2.88
C ILE A 10 6.51 18.11 4.13
N TYR A 11 7.79 18.51 4.01
CA TYR A 11 8.57 19.02 5.13
C TYR A 11 7.96 20.30 5.69
N ASN A 12 7.60 21.24 4.82
CA ASN A 12 7.01 22.50 5.26
C ASN A 12 5.63 22.32 5.91
N GLU A 13 4.83 21.36 5.44
CA GLU A 13 3.57 21.01 6.11
C GLU A 13 3.82 20.36 7.47
N ALA A 14 4.81 19.47 7.60
CA ALA A 14 5.17 18.86 8.88
C ALA A 14 5.66 19.92 9.89
N LEU A 15 6.55 20.82 9.46
CA LEU A 15 7.05 21.93 10.28
C LEU A 15 5.92 22.86 10.71
N ARG A 16 4.96 23.15 9.82
CA ARG A 16 3.78 23.95 10.16
C ARG A 16 2.97 23.31 11.30
N LEU A 17 2.80 21.99 11.29
CA LEU A 17 2.10 21.27 12.37
C LEU A 17 2.86 21.33 13.70
N LEU A 18 4.20 21.35 13.63
CA LEU A 18 5.08 21.48 14.79
C LEU A 18 5.23 22.92 15.31
N GLY A 19 4.69 23.91 14.58
CA GLY A 19 4.86 25.33 14.91
C GLY A 19 6.23 25.90 14.52
N GLU A 20 6.96 25.20 13.67
CA GLU A 20 8.29 25.57 13.20
C GLU A 20 8.26 26.45 11.95
N ARG A 21 9.30 27.25 11.74
CA ARG A 21 9.44 28.07 10.53
C ARG A 21 9.74 27.19 9.31
N GLN A 22 8.98 27.41 8.23
CA GLN A 22 9.19 26.79 6.92
C GLN A 22 10.63 26.89 6.42
N LEU A 23 11.02 25.89 5.63
CA LEU A 23 12.27 25.84 4.87
C LEU A 23 12.08 26.52 3.52
N ALA A 24 13.09 27.29 3.12
CA ALA A 24 13.17 27.87 1.78
C ALA A 24 13.62 26.83 0.73
N SER A 25 14.44 25.86 1.14
CA SER A 25 14.93 24.80 0.27
C SER A 25 15.34 23.55 1.07
N LEU A 26 15.48 22.42 0.38
CA LEU A 26 16.03 21.18 0.95
C LEU A 26 17.55 21.27 1.24
N THR A 27 18.20 22.36 0.84
CA THR A 27 19.64 22.60 1.09
C THR A 27 19.89 23.57 2.25
N GLU A 28 18.86 24.15 2.87
CA GLU A 28 18.98 25.07 4.00
C GLU A 28 19.57 24.35 5.24
N ASN A 29 20.71 24.78 5.75
CA ASN A 29 21.41 24.08 6.85
C ASN A 29 20.76 24.35 8.21
N ARG A 30 19.66 23.65 8.51
CA ARG A 30 18.88 23.79 9.74
C ARG A 30 18.64 22.46 10.40
N GLU A 31 18.58 22.47 11.73
CA GLU A 31 18.29 21.28 12.54
C GLU A 31 16.95 20.62 12.19
N PRO A 32 15.81 21.34 12.08
CA PRO A 32 14.55 20.74 11.66
C PRO A 32 14.61 20.00 10.32
N ARG A 33 15.38 20.50 9.35
CA ARG A 33 15.57 19.84 8.06
C ARG A 33 16.31 18.51 8.22
N ARG A 34 17.40 18.49 8.99
CA ARG A 34 18.18 17.26 9.25
C ARG A 34 17.39 16.20 10.00
N ILE A 35 16.52 16.61 10.93
CA ILE A 35 15.62 15.69 11.64
C ILE A 35 14.62 15.06 10.66
N LEU A 36 14.01 15.87 9.79
CA LEU A 36 13.08 15.35 8.77
C LEU A 36 13.78 14.49 7.71
N ASP A 37 15.05 14.79 7.38
CA ASP A 37 15.88 13.91 6.54
C ASP A 37 16.10 12.56 7.24
N THR A 38 16.40 12.56 8.54
CA THR A 38 16.57 11.32 9.32
C THR A 38 15.29 10.48 9.34
N VAL A 39 14.12 11.11 9.51
CA VAL A 39 12.83 10.41 9.43
C VAL A 39 12.60 9.82 8.04
N TRP A 40 12.93 10.57 6.98
CA TRP A 40 12.83 10.09 5.61
C TRP A 40 13.70 8.86 5.38
N ASP A 41 14.97 8.96 5.74
CA ASP A 41 15.98 7.92 5.53
C ASP A 41 15.75 6.68 6.41
N ALA A 42 14.97 6.82 7.50
CA ALA A 42 14.55 5.72 8.36
C ALA A 42 13.38 4.89 7.80
N GLY A 43 12.98 5.08 6.54
CA GLY A 43 11.93 4.28 5.88
C GLY A 43 10.52 4.77 6.16
N ALA A 44 10.33 6.05 6.51
CA ALA A 44 9.00 6.61 6.79
C ALA A 44 8.01 6.45 5.62
N ILE A 45 8.51 6.48 4.38
CA ILE A 45 7.65 6.31 3.20
C ILE A 45 7.18 4.87 3.07
N ASP A 46 8.07 3.88 3.24
CA ASP A 46 7.71 2.47 3.22
C ASP A 46 6.68 2.15 4.32
N TYR A 47 6.89 2.67 5.53
CA TYR A 47 5.93 2.51 6.63
C TYR A 47 4.53 3.05 6.27
N VAL A 48 4.45 4.26 5.72
CA VAL A 48 3.18 4.90 5.32
C VAL A 48 2.53 4.14 4.16
N LEU A 49 3.30 3.68 3.19
CA LEU A 49 2.82 2.83 2.09
C LEU A 49 2.25 1.50 2.62
N GLU A 50 2.86 0.93 3.66
CA GLU A 50 2.37 -0.30 4.29
C GLU A 50 1.01 -0.12 5.00
N GLN A 51 0.65 1.11 5.42
CA GLN A 51 -0.58 1.38 6.16
C GLN A 51 -1.87 1.35 5.30
N GLY A 52 -1.80 1.05 4.01
CA GLY A 52 -2.97 1.03 3.12
C GLY A 52 -2.74 0.25 1.83
N GLN A 53 -3.82 -0.04 1.11
CA GLN A 53 -3.78 -0.62 -0.24
C GLN A 53 -3.87 0.50 -1.28
N TRP A 54 -2.84 1.34 -1.33
CA TRP A 54 -2.83 2.58 -2.10
C TRP A 54 -2.90 2.33 -3.61
N GLN A 55 -3.95 2.83 -4.26
CA GLN A 55 -4.20 2.63 -5.68
C GLN A 55 -3.15 3.28 -6.57
N PHE A 56 -2.70 4.49 -6.22
CA PHE A 56 -1.64 5.18 -6.97
C PHE A 56 -0.30 4.44 -6.94
N ALA A 57 -0.09 3.56 -5.95
CA ALA A 57 1.13 2.76 -5.79
C ALA A 57 0.90 1.27 -6.11
N MET A 58 -0.28 0.91 -6.64
CA MET A 58 -0.65 -0.46 -6.93
C MET A 58 0.07 -0.96 -8.18
N ARG A 59 0.71 -2.12 -8.07
CA ARG A 59 1.38 -2.81 -9.18
C ARG A 59 0.76 -4.19 -9.35
N SER A 60 0.51 -4.57 -10.61
CA SER A 60 0.02 -5.89 -11.01
C SER A 60 1.12 -6.61 -11.78
N VAL A 61 1.39 -7.88 -11.45
CA VAL A 61 2.41 -8.69 -12.13
C VAL A 61 1.96 -10.13 -12.26
N GLU A 62 2.44 -10.81 -13.28
CA GLU A 62 2.53 -12.27 -13.33
C GLU A 62 3.88 -12.69 -12.76
N ILE A 63 3.89 -13.72 -11.92
CA ILE A 63 5.10 -14.31 -11.35
C ILE A 63 5.07 -15.79 -11.68
N THR A 64 6.09 -16.23 -12.41
CA THR A 64 6.32 -17.64 -12.70
C THR A 64 7.15 -18.28 -11.59
N PHE A 65 6.97 -19.58 -11.39
CA PHE A 65 7.70 -20.30 -10.33
C PHE A 65 9.22 -20.22 -10.52
N SER A 66 9.94 -20.26 -9.40
CA SER A 66 11.39 -20.34 -9.35
C SER A 66 11.83 -21.80 -9.34
N PRO A 67 12.47 -22.31 -10.42
CA PRO A 67 12.89 -23.72 -10.49
C PRO A 67 14.06 -24.03 -9.54
N SER A 68 14.70 -23.01 -8.98
CA SER A 68 15.86 -23.15 -8.09
C SER A 68 15.51 -23.25 -6.60
N VAL A 69 14.21 -23.20 -6.25
CA VAL A 69 13.74 -23.21 -4.86
C VAL A 69 12.86 -24.43 -4.66
N GLU A 70 13.29 -25.35 -3.80
CA GLU A 70 12.50 -26.53 -3.44
C GLU A 70 11.37 -26.11 -2.49
N PRO A 71 10.09 -26.37 -2.83
CA PRO A 71 8.98 -26.07 -1.95
C PRO A 71 8.97 -26.96 -0.69
N PRO A 72 8.47 -26.46 0.45
CA PRO A 72 8.22 -27.29 1.62
C PRO A 72 7.11 -28.32 1.34
N PHE A 73 7.03 -29.35 2.19
CA PHE A 73 6.07 -30.46 2.03
C PHE A 73 4.64 -29.94 1.83
N GLY A 74 4.00 -30.37 0.74
CA GLY A 74 2.60 -30.09 0.45
C GLY A 74 2.35 -29.13 -0.73
N TYR A 75 3.36 -28.38 -1.17
CA TYR A 75 3.26 -27.50 -2.34
C TYR A 75 4.14 -27.97 -3.50
N ARG A 76 3.74 -27.64 -4.73
CA ARG A 76 4.49 -28.02 -5.95
C ARG A 76 5.49 -26.98 -6.42
N TYR A 77 5.26 -25.70 -6.13
CA TYR A 77 6.05 -24.60 -6.69
C TYR A 77 6.34 -23.52 -5.66
N ALA A 78 7.48 -22.85 -5.84
CA ALA A 78 7.95 -21.74 -5.02
C ALA A 78 8.15 -20.48 -5.87
N PHE A 79 7.87 -19.31 -5.32
CA PHE A 79 7.87 -18.03 -6.04
C PHE A 79 8.69 -16.99 -5.29
N ASN A 80 9.57 -16.30 -6.02
CA ASN A 80 10.28 -15.13 -5.50
C ASN A 80 9.30 -13.96 -5.39
N LYS A 81 9.38 -13.23 -4.28
CA LYS A 81 8.64 -11.99 -4.15
C LYS A 81 9.34 -10.87 -4.92
N PRO A 82 8.59 -9.91 -5.48
CA PRO A 82 9.19 -8.69 -6.02
C PRO A 82 9.97 -7.93 -4.95
N GLU A 83 11.15 -7.40 -5.29
CA GLU A 83 12.00 -6.64 -4.36
C GLU A 83 11.34 -5.34 -3.88
N ASP A 84 10.44 -4.79 -4.70
CA ASP A 84 9.71 -3.56 -4.43
C ASP A 84 8.37 -3.77 -3.71
N LEU A 85 8.11 -4.98 -3.21
CA LEU A 85 6.86 -5.32 -2.54
C LEU A 85 6.81 -4.73 -1.14
N VAL A 86 5.82 -3.86 -0.89
CA VAL A 86 5.52 -3.34 0.46
C VAL A 86 4.37 -4.08 1.10
N ARG A 87 3.26 -4.27 0.36
CA ARG A 87 2.03 -4.88 0.89
C ARG A 87 1.28 -5.66 -0.17
N VAL A 88 0.98 -6.94 0.09
CA VAL A 88 0.14 -7.75 -0.79
C VAL A 88 -1.32 -7.27 -0.73
N THR A 89 -1.94 -7.14 -1.90
CA THR A 89 -3.36 -6.80 -2.05
C THR A 89 -4.18 -8.01 -2.47
N SER A 90 -3.74 -8.72 -3.51
CA SER A 90 -4.42 -9.93 -3.98
C SER A 90 -3.45 -10.88 -4.68
N VAL A 91 -3.67 -12.18 -4.50
CA VAL A 91 -3.00 -13.26 -5.23
C VAL A 91 -4.10 -14.06 -5.93
N CYS A 92 -3.97 -14.23 -7.25
CA CYS A 92 -4.97 -14.84 -8.12
C CYS A 92 -4.33 -15.90 -9.03
N THR A 93 -5.15 -16.79 -9.57
CA THR A 93 -4.74 -17.81 -10.56
C THR A 93 -4.98 -17.36 -12.01
N ASP A 94 -5.57 -16.19 -12.23
CA ASP A 94 -5.84 -15.61 -13.54
C ASP A 94 -5.41 -14.14 -13.66
N GLU A 95 -5.06 -13.73 -14.88
CA GLU A 95 -4.61 -12.37 -15.23
C GLU A 95 -5.69 -11.29 -15.06
N PHE A 96 -6.97 -11.67 -15.03
CA PHE A 96 -8.08 -10.75 -14.84
C PHE A 96 -8.39 -10.48 -13.36
N PHE A 97 -7.68 -11.14 -12.44
CA PHE A 97 -7.89 -11.05 -10.99
C PHE A 97 -9.32 -11.40 -10.56
N THR A 98 -9.92 -12.40 -11.21
CA THR A 98 -11.29 -12.84 -10.94
C THR A 98 -11.37 -14.05 -10.00
N THR A 99 -10.31 -14.86 -9.97
CA THR A 99 -10.20 -16.11 -9.24
C THR A 99 -9.09 -15.97 -8.18
N PRO A 100 -9.45 -15.64 -6.92
CA PRO A 100 -8.47 -15.54 -5.85
C PRO A 100 -7.85 -16.90 -5.56
N ASN A 101 -6.52 -16.94 -5.42
CA ASN A 101 -5.84 -18.13 -4.94
C ASN A 101 -5.92 -18.15 -3.41
N LEU A 102 -6.64 -19.13 -2.86
CA LEU A 102 -6.76 -19.34 -1.42
C LEU A 102 -5.81 -20.43 -0.91
N HIS A 103 -5.11 -21.12 -1.81
CA HIS A 103 -4.25 -22.26 -1.53
C HIS A 103 -2.78 -21.91 -1.79
N TYR A 104 -2.31 -20.84 -1.15
CA TYR A 104 -0.90 -20.49 -1.12
C TYR A 104 -0.44 -20.19 0.31
N THR A 105 0.84 -20.36 0.58
CA THR A 105 1.48 -19.99 1.85
C THR A 105 2.53 -18.92 1.60
N ASP A 106 2.63 -17.96 2.52
CA ASP A 106 3.69 -16.96 2.59
C ASP A 106 4.63 -17.31 3.74
N GLU A 107 5.84 -17.79 3.43
CA GLU A 107 6.82 -18.22 4.41
C GLU A 107 8.26 -17.97 3.93
N ALA A 108 9.15 -17.59 4.86
CA ALA A 108 10.59 -17.47 4.64
C ALA A 108 11.01 -16.61 3.43
N GLY A 109 10.19 -15.62 3.05
CA GLY A 109 10.46 -14.73 1.92
C GLY A 109 9.97 -15.26 0.56
N PHE A 110 9.30 -16.40 0.52
CA PHE A 110 8.74 -17.01 -0.67
C PHE A 110 7.21 -17.12 -0.58
N TRP A 111 6.56 -17.25 -1.74
CA TRP A 111 5.23 -17.83 -1.80
C TRP A 111 5.32 -19.28 -2.29
N PHE A 112 4.48 -20.14 -1.73
CA PHE A 112 4.36 -21.54 -2.13
C PHE A 112 2.93 -21.82 -2.57
N ALA A 113 2.76 -22.44 -3.74
CA ALA A 113 1.47 -22.76 -4.33
C ALA A 113 1.56 -23.98 -5.26
N ASP A 114 0.42 -24.48 -5.71
CA ASP A 114 0.34 -25.62 -6.64
C ASP A 114 0.20 -25.22 -8.11
N ASP A 115 -0.14 -23.96 -8.36
CA ASP A 115 -0.21 -23.35 -9.69
C ASP A 115 1.21 -22.96 -10.18
N GLU A 116 1.46 -23.00 -11.49
CA GLU A 116 2.79 -22.67 -12.06
C GLU A 116 3.05 -21.15 -12.17
N SER A 117 1.97 -20.36 -12.20
CA SER A 117 2.00 -18.90 -12.23
C SER A 117 1.04 -18.33 -11.20
N LEU A 118 1.44 -17.22 -10.58
CA LEU A 118 0.60 -16.41 -9.72
C LEU A 118 0.44 -15.01 -10.31
N PHE A 119 -0.77 -14.49 -10.26
CA PHE A 119 -1.08 -13.11 -10.65
C PHE A 119 -1.27 -12.29 -9.39
N VAL A 120 -0.39 -11.32 -9.15
CA VAL A 120 -0.30 -10.62 -7.86
C VAL A 120 -0.51 -9.12 -8.04
N LYS A 121 -1.39 -8.56 -7.20
CA LYS A 121 -1.46 -7.11 -6.94
C LYS A 121 -0.85 -6.80 -5.60
N TYR A 122 -0.01 -5.77 -5.56
CA TYR A 122 0.63 -5.30 -4.34
C TYR A 122 0.90 -3.80 -4.41
N VAL A 123 1.08 -3.19 -3.25
CA VAL A 123 1.62 -1.83 -3.12
C VAL A 123 3.13 -1.91 -3.32
N SER A 124 3.62 -1.15 -4.29
CA SER A 124 5.03 -1.12 -4.67
C SER A 124 5.72 0.14 -4.15
N ASN A 125 6.94 0.03 -3.63
CA ASN A 125 7.81 1.19 -3.34
C ASN A 125 8.76 1.55 -4.50
N HIS A 126 8.57 0.98 -5.69
CA HIS A 126 9.41 1.31 -6.84
C HIS A 126 9.29 2.80 -7.23
N VAL A 127 10.33 3.34 -7.85
CA VAL A 127 10.45 4.76 -8.24
C VAL A 127 9.40 5.26 -9.24
N ASN A 128 8.68 4.34 -9.87
CA ASN A 128 7.58 4.63 -10.82
C ASN A 128 6.19 4.36 -10.21
N TYR A 129 6.13 3.99 -8.92
CA TYR A 129 4.91 3.64 -8.19
C TYR A 129 4.90 4.41 -6.85
N GLY A 130 5.04 3.73 -5.71
CA GLY A 130 4.93 4.36 -4.39
C GLY A 130 5.97 5.45 -4.11
N TYR A 131 7.17 5.36 -4.68
CA TYR A 131 8.20 6.41 -4.54
C TYR A 131 8.13 7.50 -5.63
N ASP A 132 7.18 7.42 -6.56
CA ASP A 132 6.90 8.53 -7.46
C ASP A 132 6.00 9.56 -6.76
N LEU A 133 6.63 10.56 -6.15
CA LEU A 133 5.94 11.66 -5.46
C LEU A 133 5.00 12.46 -6.39
N SER A 134 5.14 12.35 -7.71
CA SER A 134 4.25 13.03 -8.65
C SER A 134 2.87 12.38 -8.75
N LEU A 135 2.76 11.09 -8.38
CA LEU A 135 1.51 10.33 -8.36
C LEU A 135 0.71 10.53 -7.07
N TRP A 136 1.31 11.12 -6.03
CA TRP A 136 0.71 11.17 -4.70
C TRP A 136 -0.49 12.11 -4.65
N PRO A 137 -1.68 11.61 -4.25
CA PRO A 137 -2.82 12.45 -3.99
C PRO A 137 -2.55 13.46 -2.87
N GLN A 138 -3.20 14.62 -2.92
CA GLN A 138 -3.02 15.66 -1.90
C GLN A 138 -3.37 15.19 -0.47
N THR A 139 -4.32 14.27 -0.36
CA THR A 139 -4.74 13.65 0.92
C THR A 139 -3.63 12.77 1.48
N PHE A 140 -2.98 11.97 0.63
CA PHE A 140 -1.83 11.16 0.99
C PHE A 140 -0.63 12.04 1.39
N MET A 141 -0.31 13.10 0.63
CA MET A 141 0.75 14.04 1.02
C MET A 141 0.51 14.67 2.41
N LYS A 142 -0.74 15.02 2.73
CA LYS A 142 -1.10 15.53 4.06
C LYS A 142 -0.93 14.46 5.14
N TYR A 143 -1.29 13.21 4.86
CA TYR A 143 -1.09 12.09 5.77
C TYR A 143 0.41 11.88 6.07
N VAL A 144 1.25 11.80 5.03
CA VAL A 144 2.71 11.69 5.17
C VAL A 144 3.27 12.85 6.00
N ALA A 145 2.88 14.10 5.71
CA ALA A 145 3.35 15.24 6.49
C ALA A 145 2.97 15.18 7.98
N ALA A 146 1.79 14.64 8.32
CA ALA A 146 1.40 14.45 9.72
C ALA A 146 2.20 13.31 10.39
N TYR A 147 2.57 12.27 9.63
CA TYR A 147 3.42 11.20 10.13
C TYR A 147 4.83 11.73 10.44
N PHE A 148 5.41 12.49 9.50
CA PHE A 148 6.69 13.17 9.70
C PHE A 148 6.67 14.11 10.91
N ALA A 149 5.59 14.87 11.08
CA ALA A 149 5.43 15.72 12.25
C ALA A 149 5.37 14.92 13.56
N THR A 150 4.76 13.74 13.56
CA THR A 150 4.67 12.87 14.74
C THR A 150 6.06 12.35 15.12
N GLU A 151 6.80 11.80 14.16
CA GLU A 151 8.16 11.26 14.37
C GLU A 151 9.16 12.35 14.81
N ALA A 152 9.06 13.53 14.21
CA ALA A 152 9.93 14.65 14.55
C ALA A 152 9.51 15.41 15.82
N CYS A 153 8.32 15.15 16.38
CA CYS A 153 7.78 15.92 17.50
C CYS A 153 8.67 15.86 18.73
N SER A 154 9.14 14.67 19.12
CA SER A 154 9.97 14.49 20.32
C SER A 154 11.28 15.30 20.27
N ALA A 155 11.84 15.49 19.08
CA ALA A 155 13.07 16.23 18.85
C ALA A 155 12.84 17.74 18.74
N LEU A 156 11.79 18.17 18.03
CA LEU A 156 11.57 19.58 17.67
C LEU A 156 10.59 20.31 18.61
N ASN A 157 9.61 19.61 19.17
CA ASN A 157 8.56 20.21 19.98
C ASN A 157 8.17 19.30 21.16
N LYS A 158 8.68 19.65 22.35
CA LYS A 158 8.48 18.87 23.60
C LYS A 158 7.12 19.09 24.28
N SER A 159 6.17 19.75 23.62
CA SER A 159 4.81 19.95 24.15
C SER A 159 3.98 18.69 23.96
N GLU A 160 3.67 18.00 25.06
CA GLU A 160 2.79 16.83 25.06
C GLU A 160 1.40 17.15 24.45
N SER A 161 0.88 18.35 24.72
CA SER A 161 -0.40 18.78 24.15
C SER A 161 -0.37 18.93 22.63
N THR A 162 0.78 19.30 22.07
CA THR A 162 1.00 19.40 20.62
C THR A 162 1.13 18.01 20.02
N GLU A 163 1.92 17.14 20.66
CA GLU A 163 2.10 15.75 20.24
C GLU A 163 0.76 15.01 20.15
N GLN A 164 -0.08 15.12 21.19
CA GLN A 164 -1.41 14.50 21.21
C GLN A 164 -2.31 15.03 20.08
N LYS A 165 -2.25 16.33 19.76
CA LYS A 165 -3.00 16.92 18.64
C LYS A 165 -2.52 16.39 17.30
N ILE A 166 -1.21 16.30 17.09
CA ILE A 166 -0.63 15.80 15.84
C ILE A 166 -0.96 14.31 15.65
N ARG A 167 -0.88 13.50 16.71
CA ARG A 167 -1.28 12.08 16.68
C ARG A 167 -2.74 11.89 16.29
N ARG A 168 -3.66 12.72 16.81
CA ARG A 168 -5.08 12.69 16.40
C ARG A 168 -5.24 13.08 14.93
N LEU A 169 -4.59 14.17 14.52
CA LEU A 169 -4.63 14.63 13.13
C LEU A 169 -4.06 13.59 12.15
N LEU A 170 -3.02 12.86 12.55
CA LEU A 170 -2.46 11.74 11.79
C LEU A 170 -3.52 10.67 11.53
N MET A 171 -4.24 10.24 12.57
CA MET A 171 -5.31 9.25 12.45
C MET A 171 -6.43 9.73 11.53
N ASP A 172 -6.84 10.99 11.63
CA ASP A 172 -7.89 11.56 10.79
C ASP A 172 -7.45 11.65 9.32
N ARG A 173 -6.21 12.08 9.06
CA ARG A 173 -5.66 12.17 7.70
C ARG A 173 -5.42 10.79 7.08
N HIS A 174 -5.03 9.80 7.88
CA HIS A 174 -4.90 8.41 7.42
C HIS A 174 -6.25 7.88 6.92
N LYS A 175 -7.31 8.04 7.74
CA LYS A 175 -8.68 7.64 7.36
C LYS A 175 -9.18 8.38 6.12
N ASP A 176 -8.98 9.69 6.05
CA ASP A 176 -9.39 10.50 4.90
C ASP A 176 -8.66 10.08 3.61
N ALA A 177 -7.34 9.87 3.69
CA ALA A 177 -6.54 9.41 2.57
C ALA A 177 -6.98 8.02 2.10
N MET A 178 -7.12 7.06 3.02
CA MET A 178 -7.54 5.70 2.69
C MET A 178 -8.94 5.65 2.08
N SER A 179 -9.89 6.39 2.65
CA SER A 179 -11.27 6.45 2.16
C SER A 179 -11.32 6.97 0.72
N LYS A 180 -10.65 8.10 0.45
CA LYS A 180 -10.66 8.71 -0.88
C LYS A 180 -9.90 7.89 -1.91
N ASP A 181 -8.79 7.28 -1.53
CA ASP A 181 -8.03 6.41 -2.41
C ASP A 181 -8.86 5.16 -2.79
N SER A 182 -9.55 4.56 -1.81
CA SER A 182 -10.45 3.40 -2.04
C SER A 182 -11.59 3.71 -2.99
N MET A 183 -12.12 4.95 -3.00
CA MET A 183 -13.18 5.37 -3.91
C MET A 183 -12.73 5.50 -5.38
N THR A 184 -11.42 5.38 -5.65
CA THR A 184 -10.88 5.45 -7.02
C THR A 184 -11.20 4.20 -7.83
N GLU A 185 -11.35 3.04 -7.17
CA GLU A 185 -11.73 1.79 -7.83
C GLU A 185 -13.26 1.69 -7.99
N PRO A 186 -13.74 1.06 -9.09
CA PRO A 186 -15.13 0.67 -9.20
C PRO A 186 -15.47 -0.34 -8.09
N THR A 187 -16.69 -0.27 -7.55
CA THR A 187 -17.18 -1.19 -6.53
C THR A 187 -16.97 -2.64 -6.99
N LYS A 188 -16.06 -3.35 -6.33
CA LYS A 188 -15.81 -4.77 -6.59
C LYS A 188 -17.02 -5.57 -6.12
N MET A 189 -17.79 -6.09 -7.06
CA MET A 189 -18.84 -7.07 -6.75
C MET A 189 -18.15 -8.36 -6.32
N LEU A 190 -18.45 -8.85 -5.11
CA LEU A 190 -17.98 -10.17 -4.69
C LEU A 190 -18.46 -11.20 -5.73
N PRO A 191 -17.59 -12.13 -6.17
CA PRO A 191 -18.04 -13.21 -7.04
C PRO A 191 -19.18 -13.94 -6.36
N MET A 192 -20.25 -14.21 -7.12
CA MET A 192 -21.45 -14.82 -6.56
C MET A 192 -21.08 -16.17 -5.93
N GLY A 193 -21.28 -16.31 -4.61
CA GLY A 193 -21.00 -17.54 -3.90
C GLY A 193 -21.76 -18.74 -4.51
N SER A 194 -21.23 -19.95 -4.35
CA SER A 194 -21.81 -21.17 -4.93
C SER A 194 -23.30 -21.37 -4.58
N TRP A 195 -23.72 -20.85 -3.42
CA TRP A 195 -25.11 -20.81 -2.95
C TRP A 195 -26.05 -19.89 -3.73
N VAL A 196 -25.55 -18.84 -4.38
CA VAL A 196 -26.34 -17.97 -5.27
C VAL A 196 -26.42 -18.58 -6.67
N MET A 197 -25.33 -19.20 -7.15
CA MET A 197 -25.30 -19.93 -8.42
C MET A 197 -26.27 -21.13 -8.44
N SER A 198 -26.43 -21.84 -7.32
CA SER A 198 -27.36 -22.97 -7.22
C SER A 198 -28.83 -22.58 -7.38
N LYS A 199 -29.20 -21.31 -7.11
CA LYS A 199 -30.56 -20.81 -7.34
C LYS A 199 -30.88 -20.53 -8.81
N PHE A 200 -29.87 -20.24 -9.63
CA PHE A 200 -30.05 -20.02 -11.07
C PHE A 200 -29.97 -21.31 -11.91
N GLY A 201 -29.41 -22.40 -11.35
CA GLY A 201 -29.33 -23.71 -12.02
C GLY A 201 -30.61 -24.57 -11.96
N GLY A 202 -31.67 -24.07 -11.31
CA GLY A 202 -32.89 -24.82 -11.02
C GLY A 202 -34.01 -24.71 -12.06
N VAL A 203 -33.74 -24.58 -13.36
CA VAL A 203 -34.80 -24.75 -14.38
C VAL A 203 -34.85 -26.22 -14.78
N ASN A 204 -35.60 -26.98 -13.99
CA ASN A 204 -35.83 -28.40 -14.16
C ASN A 204 -36.63 -28.65 -15.46
N ARG A 205 -35.93 -29.08 -16.52
CA ARG A 205 -36.53 -29.70 -17.71
C ARG A 205 -37.06 -31.09 -17.33
N ARG A 206 -38.36 -31.20 -17.05
CA ARG A 206 -39.22 -32.40 -17.17
C ARG A 206 -40.62 -31.86 -17.49
N ASP A 207 -41.38 -32.27 -18.50
CA ASP A 207 -41.51 -33.59 -19.13
C ASP A 207 -42.25 -33.42 -20.48
N ARG A 208 -41.78 -34.05 -21.55
CA ARG A 208 -42.57 -34.28 -22.80
C ARG A 208 -42.61 -35.79 -22.98
N GLY A 209 -43.75 -36.40 -22.66
CA GLY A 209 -43.91 -37.84 -22.82
C GLY A 209 -45.29 -38.39 -22.45
N ARG A 210 -46.33 -38.06 -23.24
CA ARG A 210 -47.29 -39.00 -23.87
C ARG A 210 -48.42 -38.24 -24.57
#